data_AF-A0A7V7ZJM9-F1
#
_entry.id   AF-A0A7V7ZJM9-F1
#
_cell.length_a   1.000
_cell.length_b   1.000
_cell.length_c   1.000
_cell.angle_alpha   90.00
_cell.angle_beta   90.00
_cell.angle_gamma   90.00
#
_symmetry.space_group_name_H-M   'P 1'
#
loop_
_entity.id
_entity.type
_entity.pdbx_description
1 polymer ?
#
loop_
_entity_poly.entity_id
_entity_poly.type
_entity_poly.pdbx_seq_one_letter_code
_entity_poly.pdbx_strand_id
1 'polypeptide(L)'
;MSSDPEAIGDLLFQPNPDYPYPFPVETPPHFWMTEQTGKLSEAMDEYFAGQKLTPENLSFIKLYLQQFIERAVMTGDAPRAKLLDRLKKLRTTSDIENYADELAEYGIEPF
;
A
#
# COMPACT_ATOMS: atom_id res chain seq x y z
N MET A 1 16.86 -11.75 -12.84
CA MET A 1 17.55 -10.48 -12.51
C MET A 1 17.09 -10.14 -11.11
N SER A 2 17.98 -10.19 -10.12
CA SER A 2 17.64 -9.88 -8.74
C SER A 2 17.49 -8.36 -8.64
N SER A 3 16.26 -7.88 -8.55
CA SER A 3 15.98 -6.47 -8.33
C SER A 3 16.45 -6.08 -6.93
N ASP A 4 17.24 -5.01 -6.83
CA ASP A 4 17.70 -4.50 -5.55
C ASP A 4 16.50 -4.09 -4.66
N PRO A 5 16.55 -4.30 -3.34
CA PRO A 5 15.50 -3.85 -2.43
C PRO A 5 15.34 -2.33 -2.48
N GLU A 6 14.10 -1.87 -2.53
CA GLU A 6 13.75 -0.45 -2.52
C GLU A 6 13.38 -0.01 -1.10
N ALA A 7 13.98 1.09 -0.63
CA ALA A 7 13.65 1.68 0.65
C ALA A 7 12.57 2.76 0.46
N ILE A 8 11.45 2.62 1.17
CA ILE A 8 10.38 3.61 1.23
C ILE A 8 10.19 3.99 2.69
N GLY A 9 10.80 5.11 3.10
CA GLY A 9 10.89 5.47 4.52
C GLY A 9 11.69 4.43 5.31
N ASP A 10 11.08 3.91 6.38
CA ASP A 10 11.68 2.88 7.25
C ASP A 10 11.35 1.44 6.83
N LEU A 11 10.66 1.25 5.70
CA LEU A 11 10.30 -0.05 5.14
C LEU A 11 11.21 -0.42 3.97
N LEU A 12 11.52 -1.70 3.85
CA LEU A 12 12.34 -2.25 2.77
C LEU A 12 11.49 -3.23 1.95
N PHE A 13 11.31 -2.92 0.67
CA PHE A 13 10.46 -3.67 -0.24
C PHE A 13 11.32 -4.38 -1.28
N GLN A 14 11.15 -5.69 -1.46
CA GLN A 14 11.88 -6.46 -2.47
C GLN A 14 10.92 -7.09 -3.48
N PRO A 15 11.09 -6.88 -4.80
CA PRO A 15 10.20 -7.47 -5.80
C PRO A 15 10.22 -9.00 -5.72
N ASN A 16 9.05 -9.61 -5.57
CA ASN A 16 8.86 -11.06 -5.55
C ASN A 16 8.26 -11.51 -6.88
N PRO A 17 9.09 -11.93 -7.86
CA PRO A 17 8.62 -12.32 -9.20
C PRO A 17 7.64 -13.51 -9.17
N ASP A 18 7.62 -14.25 -8.07
CA ASP A 18 6.76 -15.41 -7.87
C ASP A 18 5.44 -15.06 -7.15
N TYR A 19 5.19 -13.78 -6.84
CA TYR A 19 3.94 -13.37 -6.20
C TYR A 19 2.76 -13.59 -7.17
N PRO A 20 1.78 -14.44 -6.81
CA PRO A 20 0.65 -14.74 -7.68
C PRO A 20 -0.31 -13.55 -7.68
N TYR A 21 -0.12 -12.62 -8.61
CA TYR A 21 -1.04 -11.51 -8.78
C TYR A 21 -2.34 -12.03 -9.42
N PRO A 22 -3.51 -11.88 -8.76
CA PRO A 22 -4.75 -12.54 -9.18
C PRO A 22 -5.40 -11.91 -10.41
N PHE A 23 -4.90 -10.77 -10.88
CA PHE A 23 -5.46 -10.02 -12.01
C PHE A 23 -4.58 -10.13 -13.27
N PRO A 24 -5.18 -10.32 -14.46
CA PRO A 24 -4.45 -10.43 -15.72
C PRO A 24 -4.00 -9.05 -16.21
N VAL A 25 -2.80 -8.61 -15.81
CA VAL A 25 -2.18 -7.35 -16.23
C VAL A 25 -0.84 -7.60 -16.93
N GLU A 26 -0.46 -6.75 -17.90
CA GLU A 26 0.78 -6.92 -18.67
C GLU A 26 2.06 -6.81 -17.81
N THR A 27 2.01 -6.07 -16.72
CA THR A 27 3.06 -6.03 -15.70
C THR A 27 2.37 -5.88 -14.35
N PRO A 28 2.53 -6.83 -13.41
CA PRO A 28 1.96 -6.68 -12.09
C PRO A 28 2.53 -5.40 -11.47
N PRO A 29 1.69 -4.47 -11.02
CA PRO A 29 2.17 -3.26 -10.38
C PRO A 29 3.00 -3.64 -9.16
N HIS A 30 4.04 -2.87 -8.83
CA HIS A 30 5.10 -3.15 -7.82
C HIS A 30 4.66 -3.67 -6.42
N PHE A 31 3.39 -3.94 -6.16
CA PHE A 31 2.80 -4.61 -4.98
C PHE A 31 3.25 -6.06 -4.78
N TRP A 32 3.90 -6.67 -5.78
CA TRP A 32 4.64 -7.92 -5.62
C TRP A 32 5.88 -7.75 -4.75
N MET A 33 6.17 -6.55 -4.24
CA MET A 33 7.29 -6.35 -3.33
C MET A 33 6.94 -6.78 -1.91
N THR A 34 7.64 -7.79 -1.40
CA THR A 34 7.50 -8.23 -0.01
C THR A 34 8.31 -7.31 0.89
N GLU A 35 7.66 -6.77 1.92
CA GLU A 35 8.30 -6.00 2.98
C GLU A 35 9.22 -6.91 3.82
N GLN A 36 10.46 -6.49 4.06
CA GLN A 36 11.52 -7.35 4.63
C GLN A 36 11.84 -7.08 6.10
N THR A 37 11.42 -5.94 6.65
CA THR A 37 11.72 -5.54 8.04
C THR A 37 10.76 -6.16 9.05
N GLY A 38 9.58 -6.60 8.60
CA GLY A 38 8.52 -7.17 9.45
C GLY A 38 7.63 -6.11 10.11
N LYS A 39 8.00 -4.83 10.05
CA LYS A 39 7.27 -3.72 10.67
C LYS A 39 5.90 -3.51 10.04
N LEU A 40 5.80 -3.71 8.72
CA LEU A 40 4.51 -3.61 8.04
C LEU A 40 3.60 -4.76 8.43
N SER A 41 4.14 -5.98 8.60
CA SER A 41 3.35 -7.13 9.05
C SER A 41 2.74 -6.87 10.43
N GLU A 42 3.53 -6.36 11.37
CA GLU A 42 3.03 -6.00 12.71
C GLU A 42 1.94 -4.93 12.66
N ALA A 43 2.14 -3.87 11.85
CA ALA A 43 1.14 -2.82 11.66
C ALA A 43 -0.16 -3.36 11.03
N MET A 44 -0.05 -4.28 10.07
CA MET A 44 -1.19 -4.91 9.41
C MET A 44 -1.94 -5.85 10.37
N ASP A 45 -1.23 -6.58 11.22
CA ASP A 45 -1.85 -7.45 12.23
C ASP A 45 -2.68 -6.62 13.23
N GLU A 46 -2.15 -5.48 13.71
CA GLU A 46 -2.93 -4.56 14.57
C GLU A 46 -4.15 -3.99 13.84
N TYR A 47 -4.00 -3.65 12.56
CA TYR A 47 -5.08 -3.15 11.71
C TYR A 47 -6.20 -4.18 11.58
N PHE A 48 -5.87 -5.41 11.18
CA PHE A 48 -6.86 -6.49 11.02
C PHE A 48 -7.47 -6.95 12.34
N ALA A 49 -6.74 -6.83 13.45
CA ALA A 49 -7.28 -7.06 14.78
C ALA A 49 -8.25 -5.95 15.25
N GLY A 50 -8.47 -4.89 14.46
CA GLY A 50 -9.32 -3.75 14.81
C GLY A 50 -8.76 -2.93 15.98
N GLN A 51 -7.45 -3.05 16.25
CA GLN A 51 -6.81 -2.32 17.31
C GLN A 51 -6.58 -0.86 16.91
N LYS A 52 -6.41 0.00 17.93
CA LYS A 52 -6.04 1.38 17.67
C LYS A 52 -4.58 1.44 17.24
N LEU A 53 -4.35 1.79 15.99
CA LEU A 53 -3.00 1.93 15.44
C LEU A 53 -2.19 2.98 16.19
N THR A 54 -0.94 2.61 16.50
CA THR A 54 0.07 3.57 16.96
C THR A 54 0.40 4.56 15.82
N PRO A 55 0.93 5.76 16.14
CA PRO A 55 1.37 6.70 15.11
C PRO A 55 2.41 6.11 14.14
N GLU A 56 3.24 5.20 14.65
CA GLU A 56 4.26 4.48 13.88
C GLU A 56 3.64 3.46 12.92
N ASN A 57 2.73 2.60 13.40
CA ASN A 57 2.05 1.61 12.56
C ASN A 57 1.16 2.28 11.50
N LEU A 58 0.49 3.37 11.86
CA LEU A 58 -0.22 4.20 10.89
C LEU A 58 0.71 4.76 9.81
N SER A 59 1.96 5.11 10.16
CA SER A 59 2.93 5.59 9.18
C SER A 59 3.37 4.48 8.22
N PHE A 60 3.57 3.25 8.70
CA PHE A 60 3.91 2.11 7.84
C PHE A 60 2.78 1.77 6.87
N ILE A 61 1.53 1.74 7.33
CA ILE A 61 0.37 1.51 6.46
C ILE A 61 0.25 2.63 5.42
N LYS A 62 0.53 3.89 5.79
CA LYS A 62 0.56 4.99 4.81
C LYS A 62 1.64 4.83 3.76
N LEU A 63 2.86 4.42 4.14
CA LEU A 63 3.94 4.16 3.19
C LEU A 63 3.57 3.02 2.22
N TYR A 64 2.95 1.97 2.74
CA TYR A 64 2.39 0.88 1.95
C TYR A 64 1.34 1.39 0.94
N LEU A 65 0.33 2.16 1.37
CA LEU A 65 -0.69 2.74 0.50
C LEU A 65 -0.11 3.75 -0.51
N GLN A 66 0.93 4.50 -0.14
CA GLN A 66 1.62 5.42 -1.04
C GLN A 66 2.18 4.68 -2.25
N GLN A 67 2.76 3.50 -2.04
CA GLN A 67 3.24 2.66 -3.13
C GLN A 67 2.11 2.30 -4.11
N PHE A 68 0.89 2.04 -3.63
CA PHE A 68 -0.27 1.80 -4.50
C PHE A 68 -0.59 2.98 -5.39
N ILE A 69 -0.68 4.15 -4.80
CA ILE A 69 -1.03 5.35 -5.56
C ILE A 69 0.07 5.71 -6.55
N GLU A 70 1.34 5.54 -6.20
CA GLU A 70 2.49 5.90 -7.03
C GLU A 70 2.80 4.87 -8.13
N ARG A 71 2.48 3.59 -7.92
CA ARG A 71 2.97 2.51 -8.78
C ARG A 71 1.85 1.66 -9.39
N ALA A 72 0.59 1.79 -8.95
CA ALA A 72 -0.54 1.07 -9.55
C ALA A 72 -0.86 1.63 -10.92
N VAL A 73 -1.32 0.72 -11.79
CA VAL A 73 -2.13 1.08 -12.94
C VAL A 73 -3.52 1.40 -12.41
N MET A 74 -3.89 2.68 -12.44
CA MET A 74 -5.24 3.16 -12.12
C MET A 74 -6.04 3.40 -13.40
N THR A 75 -7.36 3.46 -13.30
CA THR A 75 -8.20 3.97 -14.39
C THR A 75 -7.74 5.38 -14.80
N GLY A 76 -7.87 5.70 -16.10
CA GLY A 76 -7.21 6.87 -16.71
C GLY A 76 -7.63 8.24 -16.18
N ASP A 77 -8.68 8.31 -15.37
CA ASP A 77 -9.22 9.51 -14.72
C ASP A 77 -8.84 9.65 -13.24
N ALA A 78 -8.09 8.70 -12.68
CA ALA A 78 -7.75 8.69 -11.26
C ALA A 78 -6.96 9.94 -10.82
N PRO A 79 -7.43 10.71 -9.82
CA PRO A 79 -6.81 11.96 -9.42
C PRO A 79 -5.63 11.71 -8.46
N ARG A 80 -4.55 11.10 -8.96
CA ARG A 80 -3.38 10.65 -8.18
C ARG A 80 -2.86 11.69 -7.17
N ALA A 81 -2.73 12.96 -7.57
CA ALA A 81 -2.27 14.01 -6.67
C ALA A 81 -3.23 14.25 -5.49
N LYS A 82 -4.55 14.17 -5.71
CA LYS A 82 -5.56 14.30 -4.64
C LYS A 82 -5.51 13.10 -3.70
N LEU A 83 -5.35 11.89 -4.24
CA LEU A 83 -5.20 10.66 -3.47
C LEU A 83 -3.98 10.75 -2.53
N LEU A 84 -2.82 11.17 -3.05
CA LEU A 84 -1.61 11.40 -2.23
C LEU A 84 -1.81 12.45 -1.13
N ASP A 85 -2.53 13.54 -1.42
CA ASP A 85 -2.83 14.56 -0.41
C ASP A 85 -3.85 14.08 0.63
N ARG A 86 -4.77 13.20 0.26
CA ARG A 86 -5.73 12.56 1.17
C ARG A 86 -5.03 11.58 2.10
N LEU A 87 -4.09 10.79 1.58
CA LEU A 87 -3.27 9.84 2.33
C LEU A 87 -2.53 10.50 3.52
N LYS A 88 -1.98 11.70 3.32
CA LYS A 88 -1.30 12.47 4.38
C LYS A 88 -2.23 12.77 5.57
N LYS A 89 -3.54 12.89 5.31
CA LYS A 89 -4.55 13.29 6.29
C LYS A 89 -5.18 12.13 7.07
N LEU A 90 -4.89 10.87 6.74
CA LEU A 90 -5.45 9.72 7.47
C LEU A 90 -4.95 9.72 8.92
N ARG A 91 -5.83 9.44 9.89
CA ARG A 91 -5.48 9.46 11.32
C ARG A 91 -5.95 8.21 12.07
N THR A 92 -6.90 7.49 11.51
CA THR A 92 -7.61 6.40 12.17
C THR A 92 -7.75 5.19 11.25
N THR A 93 -8.05 4.03 11.83
CA THR A 93 -8.41 2.81 11.09
C THR A 93 -9.56 3.08 10.11
N SER A 94 -10.61 3.77 10.56
CA SER A 94 -11.74 4.13 9.69
C SER A 94 -11.34 5.08 8.56
N ASP A 95 -10.36 5.97 8.75
CA ASP A 95 -9.83 6.76 7.63
C ASP A 95 -9.17 5.88 6.58
N ILE A 96 -8.47 4.81 6.99
CA ILE A 96 -7.82 3.86 6.10
C ILE A 96 -8.86 3.05 5.32
N GLU A 97 -9.89 2.54 5.99
CA GLU A 97 -10.97 1.78 5.35
C GLU A 97 -11.70 2.61 4.29
N ASN A 98 -12.16 3.81 4.66
CA ASN A 98 -12.81 4.72 3.71
C ASN A 98 -11.90 5.10 2.54
N TYR A 99 -10.59 5.16 2.78
CA TYR A 99 -9.61 5.46 1.74
C TYR A 99 -9.38 4.27 0.81
N ALA A 100 -9.37 3.03 1.33
CA ALA A 100 -9.29 1.83 0.52
C ALA A 100 -10.54 1.67 -0.37
N ASP A 101 -11.72 1.99 0.15
CA ASP A 101 -12.96 2.02 -0.64
C ASP A 101 -12.88 3.04 -1.79
N GLU A 102 -12.33 4.24 -1.53
CA GLU A 102 -12.09 5.25 -2.57
C GLU A 102 -11.08 4.76 -3.62
N LEU A 103 -10.03 4.05 -3.21
CA LEU A 103 -9.04 3.47 -4.13
C LEU A 103 -9.64 2.38 -5.03
N ALA A 104 -10.61 1.61 -4.54
CA ALA A 104 -11.30 0.58 -5.31
C ALA A 104 -12.08 1.17 -6.50
N GLU A 105 -12.60 2.41 -6.38
CA GLU A 105 -13.23 3.12 -7.51
C GLU A 105 -12.29 3.32 -8.69
N TYR A 106 -10.97 3.36 -8.43
CA TYR A 106 -9.92 3.52 -9.43
C TYR A 106 -9.20 2.22 -9.78
N GLY A 107 -9.75 1.07 -9.34
CA GLY A 107 -9.21 -0.27 -9.60
C GLY A 107 -8.03 -0.66 -8.72
N ILE A 108 -7.86 -0.02 -7.56
CA ILE A 108 -6.85 -0.39 -6.57
C ILE A 108 -7.53 -1.06 -5.36
N GLU A 109 -7.18 -2.32 -5.10
CA GLU A 109 -7.58 -3.05 -3.88
C GLU A 109 -6.31 -3.34 -3.05
N PRO A 110 -6.01 -2.53 -2.02
CA PRO A 110 -4.77 -2.67 -1.24
C PRO A 110 -4.83 -3.74 -0.15
N PHE A 111 -6.02 -4.29 0.14
CA PHE A 111 -6.31 -5.26 1.19
C PHE A 111 -7.17 -6.41 0.66
#